data_AF-A0A2P1NL12-F1
#
_entry.id   AF-A0A2P1NL12-F1
#
_cell.length_a   1.000
_cell.length_b   1.000
_cell.length_c   1.000
_cell.angle_alpha   90.00
_cell.angle_beta   90.00
_cell.angle_gamma   90.00
#
_symmetry.space_group_name_H-M   'P 1'
#
loop_
_entity.id
_entity.type
_entity.pdbx_description
1 polymer ?
#
loop_
_entity_poly.entity_id
_entity_poly.type
_entity_poly.pdbx_seq_one_letter_code
_entity_poly.pdbx_strand_id
1 'polypeptide(L)'
;MATDILTGPNALERATSLDQIHDGLTKAQALLCMTCGGGGESFRDMAPMYQDNFLWTVSDLVDSAMEGLNRLLDERMAKKQPT
;
A
#
# COMPACT_ATOMS: atom_id res chain seq x y z
N MET A 1 24.18 12.29 -2.25
CA MET A 1 23.34 13.26 -1.51
C MET A 1 21.90 12.83 -1.71
N ALA A 2 21.27 12.27 -0.67
CA ALA A 2 19.83 11.97 -0.73
C ALA A 2 19.11 13.31 -0.75
N THR A 3 18.52 13.67 -1.89
CA THR A 3 17.60 14.79 -1.96
C THR A 3 16.47 14.50 -1.00
N ASP A 4 16.33 15.35 0.01
CA ASP A 4 15.41 15.14 1.11
C ASP A 4 13.96 15.19 0.58
N ILE A 5 13.40 14.01 0.29
CA ILE A 5 12.10 13.80 -0.37
C ILE A 5 10.97 14.48 0.44
N LEU A 6 11.22 14.74 1.72
CA LEU A 6 10.32 15.33 2.70
C LEU A 6 10.54 16.83 2.93
N THR A 7 11.32 17.53 2.09
CA THR A 7 11.49 18.99 2.21
C THR A 7 10.64 19.76 1.19
N GLY A 8 10.04 20.88 1.61
CA GLY A 8 9.23 21.79 0.77
C GLY A 8 7.77 21.97 1.22
N PRO A 9 6.98 22.81 0.53
CA PRO A 9 5.62 23.19 0.96
C PRO A 9 4.64 22.01 1.09
N ASN A 10 4.85 20.92 0.33
CA ASN A 10 4.01 19.71 0.37
C ASN A 10 4.75 18.55 1.06
N ALA A 11 5.63 18.84 2.02
CA ALA A 11 6.37 17.83 2.78
C ALA A 11 5.45 16.86 3.55
N LEU A 12 4.44 17.43 4.21
CA LEU A 12 3.49 16.68 5.02
C LEU A 12 2.64 15.74 4.17
N GLU A 13 2.11 16.22 3.05
CA GLU A 13 1.30 15.42 2.11
C GLU A 13 2.09 14.24 1.51
N ARG A 14 3.37 14.46 1.20
CA ARG A 14 4.28 13.39 0.76
C ARG A 14 4.56 12.36 1.84
N ALA A 15 4.80 12.81 3.09
CA ALA A 15 4.97 11.91 4.22
C ALA A 15 3.71 11.06 4.43
N THR A 16 2.53 11.67 4.43
CA THR A 16 1.25 10.95 4.56
C THR A 16 1.03 9.95 3.43
N SER A 17 1.36 10.31 2.19
CA SER A 17 1.22 9.39 1.06
C SER A 17 2.19 8.21 1.15
N LEU A 18 3.42 8.44 1.63
CA LEU A 18 4.40 7.37 1.90
C LEU A 18 3.94 6.47 3.06
N ASP A 19 3.39 7.04 4.13
CA ASP A 19 2.85 6.28 5.26
C ASP A 19 1.69 5.39 4.80
N GLN A 20 0.79 5.91 3.95
CA GLN A 20 -0.31 5.12 3.38
C GLN A 20 0.19 3.96 2.51
N ILE A 21 1.19 4.20 1.66
CA ILE A 21 1.81 3.13 0.86
C ILE A 21 2.41 2.07 1.78
N HIS A 22 3.21 2.50 2.76
CA HIS A 22 3.91 1.60 3.66
C HIS A 22 2.93 0.78 4.51
N ASP A 23 1.92 1.41 5.10
CA ASP A 23 0.92 0.76 5.94
C ASP A 23 0.07 -0.25 5.15
N GLY A 24 -0.43 0.16 3.98
CA GLY A 24 -1.22 -0.73 3.11
C GLY A 24 -0.45 -1.97 2.68
N LEU A 25 0.79 -1.80 2.20
CA LEU A 25 1.65 -2.91 1.79
C LEU A 25 2.06 -3.79 2.97
N THR A 26 2.38 -3.22 4.13
CA THR A 26 2.75 -3.98 5.33
C THR A 26 1.59 -4.87 5.79
N LYS A 27 0.37 -4.32 5.83
CA LYS A 27 -0.83 -5.09 6.22
C LYS A 27 -1.16 -6.17 5.19
N ALA A 28 -1.10 -5.85 3.90
CA ALA A 28 -1.34 -6.81 2.82
C ALA A 28 -0.33 -7.98 2.88
N GLN A 29 0.96 -7.66 3.08
CA GLN A 29 2.01 -8.67 3.23
C GLN A 29 1.76 -9.56 4.44
N ALA A 30 1.43 -8.99 5.60
CA ALA A 30 1.15 -9.75 6.81
C ALA A 30 0.00 -10.74 6.60
N LEU A 31 -1.09 -10.31 5.96
CA LEU A 31 -2.22 -11.18 5.63
C LEU A 31 -1.83 -12.30 4.65
N LEU A 32 -1.06 -11.99 3.60
CA LEU A 32 -0.58 -13.00 2.65
C LEU A 32 0.35 -14.03 3.30
N CYS A 33 1.19 -13.62 4.26
CA CYS A 33 2.01 -14.55 5.03
C CYS A 33 1.17 -15.55 5.85
N MET A 34 -0.09 -15.22 6.17
CA MET A 34 -1.01 -16.13 6.86
C MET A 34 -1.66 -17.16 5.94
N THR A 35 -1.49 -17.08 4.61
CA THR A 35 -2.07 -18.05 3.66
C THR A 35 -1.12 -19.21 3.35
N CYS A 36 0.16 -19.11 3.76
CA CYS A 36 1.20 -20.09 3.52
C CYS A 36 1.76 -20.72 4.81
N GLY A 37 2.52 -21.82 4.67
CA GLY A 37 3.06 -22.58 5.79
C GLY A 37 1.98 -23.16 6.72
N GLY A 38 2.34 -23.38 7.99
CA GLY A 38 1.44 -23.90 9.02
C GLY A 38 0.32 -22.92 9.40
N GLY A 39 0.57 -21.61 9.36
CA GLY A 39 -0.50 -20.60 9.52
C GLY A 39 -1.54 -20.65 8.40
N GLY A 40 -1.10 -20.98 7.18
CA GLY A 40 -1.95 -21.18 6.02
C GLY A 40 -2.86 -22.39 6.06
N GLU A 41 -2.64 -23.36 6.96
CA GLU A 41 -3.56 -24.50 7.12
C GLU A 41 -4.93 -24.01 7.57
N SER A 42 -4.97 -23.15 8.59
CA SER A 42 -6.19 -22.47 9.03
C SER A 42 -6.88 -21.72 7.90
N PHE A 43 -6.12 -21.04 7.03
CA PHE A 43 -6.68 -20.36 5.88
C PHE A 43 -7.30 -21.32 4.86
N ARG A 44 -6.60 -22.41 4.52
CA ARG A 44 -7.07 -23.43 3.56
C ARG A 44 -8.27 -24.23 4.08
N ASP A 45 -8.40 -24.36 5.39
CA ASP A 45 -9.52 -25.03 6.05
C ASP A 45 -10.76 -24.13 6.19
N MET A 46 -10.65 -22.82 5.96
CA MET A 46 -11.81 -21.93 5.93
C MET A 46 -12.74 -22.25 4.75
N ALA A 47 -14.04 -22.00 4.93
CA ALA A 47 -14.99 -22.08 3.82
C ALA A 47 -14.60 -21.09 2.69
N PRO A 48 -14.83 -21.43 1.41
CA PRO A 48 -14.39 -20.62 0.27
C PRO A 48 -14.79 -19.15 0.35
N MET A 49 -16.01 -18.85 0.82
CA MET A 49 -16.48 -17.46 0.97
C MET A 49 -15.62 -16.63 1.93
N TYR A 50 -15.04 -17.24 2.97
CA TYR A 50 -14.16 -16.55 3.90
C TYR A 50 -12.75 -16.36 3.31
N GLN A 51 -12.27 -17.33 2.53
CA GLN A 51 -11.02 -17.20 1.79
C GLN A 51 -11.12 -16.06 0.77
N ASP A 52 -12.22 -15.99 0.02
CA ASP A 52 -12.48 -14.90 -0.94
C ASP A 52 -12.54 -13.55 -0.24
N ASN A 53 -13.33 -13.40 0.83
CA ASN A 53 -13.41 -12.15 1.59
C ASN A 53 -12.04 -11.72 2.15
N PHE A 54 -11.23 -12.68 2.58
CA PHE A 54 -9.87 -12.43 3.05
C PHE A 54 -8.99 -11.86 1.92
N LEU A 55 -9.04 -12.47 0.73
CA LEU A 55 -8.27 -12.01 -0.43
C LEU A 55 -8.78 -10.68 -0.99
N TRP A 56 -10.09 -10.42 -0.93
CA TRP A 56 -10.66 -9.10 -1.23
C TRP A 56 -10.12 -8.03 -0.28
N THR A 57 -10.02 -8.33 1.01
CA THR A 57 -9.42 -7.40 1.99
C THR A 57 -7.96 -7.10 1.65
N VAL A 58 -7.20 -8.09 1.18
CA VAL A 58 -5.82 -7.87 0.70
C VAL A 58 -5.81 -6.96 -0.52
N SER A 59 -6.74 -7.13 -1.46
CA SER A 59 -6.89 -6.26 -2.63
C SER A 59 -7.15 -4.81 -2.22
N ASP A 60 -8.09 -4.57 -1.30
CA ASP A 60 -8.45 -3.22 -0.83
C ASP A 60 -7.24 -2.49 -0.21
N LEU A 61 -6.40 -3.23 0.54
CA LEU A 61 -5.16 -2.68 1.12
C LEU A 61 -4.13 -2.30 0.06
N VAL A 62 -4.01 -3.10 -1.01
CA VAL A 62 -3.14 -2.79 -2.15
C VAL A 62 -3.66 -1.59 -2.91
N ASP A 63 -4.97 -1.50 -3.15
CA ASP A 63 -5.59 -0.35 -3.82
C ASP A 63 -5.37 0.94 -3.02
N SER A 64 -5.52 0.89 -1.69
CA SER A 64 -5.21 2.04 -0.83
C SER A 64 -3.74 2.46 -0.91
N ALA A 65 -2.80 1.52 -1.04
CA ALA A 65 -1.39 1.85 -1.25
C ALA A 65 -1.16 2.47 -2.64
N MET A 66 -1.83 1.95 -3.67
CA MET A 66 -1.77 2.49 -5.03
C MET A 66 -2.30 3.92 -5.12
N GLU A 67 -3.33 4.28 -4.35
CA GLU A 67 -3.77 5.68 -4.25
C GLU A 67 -2.68 6.61 -3.73
N GLY A 68 -1.97 6.21 -2.68
CA GLY A 68 -0.84 6.97 -2.14
C GLY A 68 0.28 7.14 -3.18
N LEU A 69 0.57 6.08 -3.95
CA LEU A 69 1.56 6.13 -5.02
C LEU A 69 1.14 7.08 -6.14
N ASN A 70 -0.11 7.02 -6.58
CA ASN A 70 -0.64 7.88 -7.64
C ASN A 70 -0.54 9.36 -7.25
N ARG A 71 -0.85 9.72 -6.00
CA ARG A 71 -0.67 11.10 -5.51
C ARG A 71 0.78 11.58 -5.62
N LEU A 72 1.75 10.73 -5.25
CA LEU A 72 3.18 11.06 -5.39
C LEU A 72 3.62 11.21 -6.85
N LEU A 73 3.06 10.41 -7.75
CA LEU A 73 3.34 10.50 -9.19
C LEU A 73 2.75 11.77 -9.81
N ASP A 74 1.52 12.13 -9.44
CA ASP A 74 0.86 13.36 -9.91
C ASP A 74 1.65 14.60 -9.50
N GLU A 75 2.12 14.66 -8.25
CA GLU A 75 3.00 15.74 -7.78
C GLU A 75 4.31 15.82 -8.58
N ARG A 76 4.91 14.67 -8.91
CA ARG A 76 6.14 14.60 -9.72
C ARG A 76 5.90 15.10 -11.14
N MET A 77 4.76 14.78 -11.73
CA MET A 77 4.39 15.22 -13.08
C MET A 77 4.09 16.72 -13.11
N ALA A 78 3.38 17.25 -12.11
CA ALA A 78 3.11 18.68 -11.98
C ALA A 78 4.41 19.52 -11.90
N LYS A 79 5.43 19.01 -11.19
CA LYS A 79 6.75 19.68 -11.12
C LYS A 79 7.55 19.63 -12.43
N LYS A 80 7.20 18.75 -13.37
CA LYS A 80 7.94 18.53 -14.63
C LYS A 80 7.46 19.40 -15.80
N GLN A 81 6.38 20.16 -15.64
CA GLN A 81 5.91 21.14 -16.62
C GLN A 81 6.35 22.58 -16.22
N PRO A 82 7.53 23.05 -16.65
CA PRO A 82 7.82 24.47 -16.70
C PRO A 82 7.32 25.05 -18.04
N THR A 83 6.44 26.05 -17.97
CA THR A 83 6.32 27.09 -19.01
C THR A 83 7.56 27.97 -19.04
#